data_AF-X1PJQ9-F1
#
_entry.id   AF-X1PJQ9-F1
#
_cell.length_a   1.000
_cell.length_b   1.000
_cell.length_c   1.000
_cell.angle_alpha   90.00
_cell.angle_beta   90.00
_cell.angle_gamma   90.00
#
_symmetry.space_group_name_H-M   'P 1'
#
loop_
_entity.id
_entity.type
_entity.pdbx_description
1 polymer ?
#
loop_
_entity_poly.entity_id
_entity_poly.type
_entity_poly.pdbx_seq_one_letter_code
_entity_poly.pdbx_strand_id
1 'polypeptide(L)'
;MIDTRVFSRDKHDELSAGVNKIVRVWVAQKRKISVGDKVSGRHGNKGVISIIVPEEDMPFLPDGTPVDIILNPLGVPSRMNIGQVLEAHLGWAAHVLGFRAINPVFDGADAVAIEDALARAWIAWEAGAVSLNSESSIAANQEKIKIWL
;
A
#
# COMPACT_ATOMS: atom_id res chain seq x y z
N MET A 1 26.10 -9.56 7.97
CA MET A 1 26.30 -10.02 9.36
C MET A 1 25.86 -8.87 10.25
N ILE A 2 24.90 -9.09 11.14
CA ILE A 2 24.37 -8.03 12.01
C ILE A 2 25.24 -7.92 13.27
N ASP A 3 25.43 -9.05 13.94
CA ASP A 3 26.16 -9.13 15.19
C ASP A 3 26.74 -10.54 15.36
N THR A 4 27.75 -10.65 16.22
CA THR A 4 28.38 -11.91 16.59
C THR A 4 28.69 -11.84 18.08
N ARG A 5 28.15 -12.77 18.86
CA ARG A 5 28.42 -12.87 20.30
C ARG A 5 29.02 -14.21 20.63
N VAL A 6 30.14 -14.16 21.34
CA VAL A 6 30.91 -15.32 21.77
C VAL A 6 30.78 -15.43 23.28
N PHE A 7 30.19 -16.53 23.72
CA PHE A 7 30.07 -16.91 25.12
C PHE A 7 31.08 -17.99 25.44
N SER A 8 31.81 -17.88 26.55
CA SER A 8 32.86 -18.83 26.94
C SER A 8 32.77 -19.18 28.42
N ARG A 9 33.02 -20.44 28.75
CA ARG A 9 32.98 -20.90 30.14
C ARG A 9 34.07 -20.25 30.99
N ASP A 10 35.22 -19.96 30.39
CA ASP A 10 36.32 -19.22 31.02
C ASP A 10 35.92 -17.79 31.42
N LYS A 11 34.95 -17.21 30.70
CA LYS A 11 34.39 -15.88 30.99
C LYS A 11 33.23 -15.91 31.99
N HIS A 12 32.96 -17.07 32.60
CA HIS A 12 31.86 -17.29 33.55
C HIS A 12 30.47 -17.05 32.95
N ASP A 13 30.33 -17.22 31.63
CA ASP A 13 29.02 -17.20 30.98
C ASP A 13 28.22 -18.48 31.33
N GLU A 14 26.93 -18.35 31.60
CA GLU A 14 26.04 -19.50 31.82
C GLU A 14 25.92 -20.33 30.54
N LEU A 15 26.44 -21.55 30.59
CA LEU A 15 26.47 -22.51 29.48
C LEU A 15 25.93 -23.87 29.95
N SER A 16 25.27 -24.59 29.05
CA SER A 16 24.79 -25.95 29.31
C SER A 16 25.94 -26.90 29.66
N ALA A 17 25.66 -27.94 30.46
CA ALA A 17 26.65 -28.93 30.84
C ALA A 17 27.29 -29.59 29.59
N GLY A 18 28.62 -29.61 29.52
CA GLY A 18 29.38 -30.16 28.39
C GLY A 18 29.74 -29.15 27.30
N VAL A 19 29.28 -27.89 27.36
CA VAL A 19 29.61 -26.84 26.39
C VAL A 19 30.66 -25.88 26.96
N ASN A 20 31.79 -25.73 26.27
CA ASN A 20 32.86 -24.82 26.67
C ASN A 20 32.75 -23.42 26.03
N LYS A 21 32.19 -23.33 24.82
CA LYS A 21 32.06 -22.07 24.06
C LYS A 21 30.85 -22.12 23.14
N ILE A 22 30.10 -21.02 23.05
CA ILE A 22 29.01 -20.82 22.10
C ILE A 22 29.28 -19.57 21.26
N VAL A 23 29.02 -19.64 19.97
CA VAL A 23 29.06 -18.48 19.07
C VAL A 23 27.68 -18.31 18.46
N ARG A 24 27.01 -17.19 18.77
CA ARG A 24 25.75 -16.79 18.15
C ARG A 24 26.04 -15.76 17.08
N VAL A 25 25.58 -16.04 15.86
CA VAL A 25 25.74 -15.15 14.71
C VAL A 25 24.36 -14.74 14.22
N TRP A 26 24.12 -13.43 14.13
CA TRP A 26 22.88 -12.88 13.58
C TRP A 26 23.09 -12.47 12.12
N VAL A 27 22.26 -13.00 11.23
CA VAL A 27 22.29 -12.68 9.79
C VAL A 27 20.91 -12.14 9.39
N ALA A 28 20.86 -10.92 8.87
CA ALA A 28 19.67 -10.36 8.24
C ALA A 28 19.80 -10.48 6.72
N GLN A 29 18.66 -10.73 6.08
CA GLN A 29 18.52 -10.71 4.64
C GLN A 29 17.30 -9.85 4.29
N LYS A 30 17.47 -8.88 3.39
CA LYS A 30 16.34 -8.17 2.79
C LYS A 30 15.85 -9.01 1.61
N ARG A 31 14.60 -9.49 1.67
CA ARG A 31 13.96 -10.22 0.57
C ARG A 31 13.08 -9.28 -0.23
N LYS A 32 13.20 -9.35 -1.55
CA LYS A 32 12.29 -8.66 -2.48
C LYS A 32 11.07 -9.53 -2.74
N ILE A 33 9.97 -8.90 -3.12
CA ILE A 33 8.76 -9.60 -3.53
C ILE A 33 9.03 -10.45 -4.77
N SER A 34 8.49 -11.66 -4.81
CA SER A 34 8.73 -12.63 -5.87
C SER A 34 7.43 -13.30 -6.29
N VAL A 35 7.42 -13.84 -7.51
CA VAL A 35 6.33 -14.70 -7.99
C VAL A 35 6.16 -15.87 -7.02
N GLY A 36 4.92 -16.18 -6.65
CA GLY A 36 4.60 -17.19 -5.65
C GLY A 36 4.47 -16.66 -4.21
N ASP A 37 4.83 -15.41 -3.94
CA ASP A 37 4.57 -14.80 -2.64
C ASP A 37 3.07 -14.61 -2.41
N LYS A 38 2.64 -14.83 -1.16
CA LYS A 38 1.25 -14.67 -0.75
C LYS A 38 1.00 -13.24 -0.28
N VAL A 39 -0.04 -12.62 -0.82
CA VAL A 39 -0.48 -11.26 -0.47
C VAL A 39 -1.92 -11.28 0.04
N SER A 40 -2.27 -10.31 0.88
CA SER A 40 -3.62 -10.15 1.41
C SER A 40 -3.96 -8.68 1.54
N GLY A 41 -5.17 -8.30 1.13
CA GLY A 41 -5.75 -7.00 1.46
C GLY A 41 -6.47 -7.00 2.80
N ARG A 42 -6.91 -5.80 3.21
CA ARG A 42 -7.57 -5.55 4.51
C ARG A 42 -9.01 -6.08 4.57
N HIS A 43 -9.61 -6.30 3.40
CA HIS A 43 -10.97 -6.83 3.24
C HIS A 43 -11.01 -8.35 3.04
N GLY A 44 -9.98 -9.06 3.52
CA GLY A 44 -9.90 -10.51 3.49
C GLY A 44 -9.64 -11.13 2.11
N ASN A 45 -9.41 -10.31 1.08
CA ASN A 45 -8.98 -10.76 -0.24
C ASN A 45 -7.53 -11.29 -0.17
N LYS A 46 -7.36 -12.60 -0.36
CA LYS A 46 -6.05 -13.27 -0.37
C LYS A 46 -5.69 -13.69 -1.78
N GLY A 47 -4.43 -13.58 -2.16
CA GLY A 47 -3.91 -13.97 -3.46
C GLY A 47 -2.46 -14.42 -3.38
N VAL A 48 -2.00 -15.04 -4.47
CA VAL A 48 -0.59 -15.35 -4.71
C VAL A 48 -0.18 -14.57 -5.95
N ILE A 49 1.03 -14.01 -5.96
CA ILE A 49 1.53 -13.26 -7.11
C ILE A 49 1.77 -14.24 -8.26
N SER A 50 0.99 -14.10 -9.33
CA SER A 50 1.06 -14.99 -10.50
C SER A 50 2.24 -14.66 -11.41
N ILE A 51 2.44 -13.38 -11.71
CA ILE A 51 3.48 -12.87 -12.59
C ILE A 51 3.91 -11.47 -12.12
N ILE A 52 5.14 -11.08 -12.46
CA ILE A 52 5.64 -9.71 -12.34
C ILE A 52 6.03 -9.30 -13.76
N VAL A 53 5.36 -8.27 -14.28
CA VAL A 53 5.57 -7.77 -15.65
C VAL A 53 6.32 -6.44 -15.63
N PRO A 54 7.01 -6.08 -16.73
CA PRO A 54 7.55 -4.74 -16.93
C PRO A 54 6.45 -3.66 -16.94
N GLU A 55 6.82 -2.40 -16.66
CA GLU A 55 5.88 -1.27 -16.59
C GLU A 55 5.24 -0.98 -17.95
N GLU A 56 5.96 -1.22 -19.04
CA GLU A 56 5.48 -1.03 -20.42
C GLU A 56 4.33 -1.97 -20.82
N ASP A 57 4.21 -3.12 -20.15
CA ASP A 57 3.16 -4.11 -20.42
C ASP A 57 1.90 -3.87 -19.56
N MET A 58 1.95 -2.93 -18.62
CA MET A 58 0.81 -2.61 -17.75
C MET A 58 -0.19 -1.68 -18.44
N PRO A 59 -1.49 -1.77 -18.13
CA PRO A 59 -2.46 -0.77 -18.54
C PRO A 59 -2.10 0.60 -18.00
N PHE A 60 -2.26 1.62 -18.84
CA PHE A 60 -1.98 3.01 -18.49
C PHE A 60 -3.27 3.78 -18.22
N LEU A 61 -3.20 4.70 -17.28
CA LEU A 61 -4.20 5.73 -17.07
C LEU A 61 -4.12 6.80 -18.19
N PRO A 62 -5.15 7.66 -18.36
CA PRO A 62 -5.18 8.66 -19.43
C PRO A 62 -4.02 9.67 -19.41
N ASP A 63 -3.38 9.85 -18.25
CA ASP A 63 -2.19 10.67 -18.03
C ASP A 63 -0.87 9.94 -18.37
N GLY A 64 -0.93 8.66 -18.73
CA GLY A 64 0.23 7.83 -19.03
C GLY A 64 0.83 7.12 -17.81
N THR A 65 0.20 7.20 -16.63
CA THR A 65 0.69 6.49 -15.43
C THR A 65 0.32 5.00 -15.52
N PRO A 66 1.29 4.05 -15.39
CA PRO A 66 0.98 2.62 -15.38
C PRO A 66 0.29 2.21 -14.07
N VAL A 67 -0.59 1.22 -14.15
CA VAL A 67 -1.21 0.60 -12.95
C VAL A 67 -0.21 -0.32 -12.25
N ASP A 68 -0.20 -0.34 -10.92
CA ASP A 68 0.70 -1.20 -10.13
C ASP A 68 0.21 -2.65 -9.99
N ILE A 69 -1.10 -2.84 -9.74
CA ILE A 69 -1.69 -4.15 -9.41
C ILE A 69 -3.04 -4.33 -10.10
N ILE A 70 -3.22 -5.47 -10.78
CA ILE A 70 -4.51 -5.86 -11.36
C ILE A 70 -5.15 -6.94 -10.49
N LEU A 71 -6.39 -6.70 -10.07
CA LEU A 71 -7.17 -7.64 -9.27
C LEU A 71 -8.33 -8.22 -10.09
N ASN A 72 -8.66 -9.49 -9.84
CA ASN A 72 -9.82 -10.13 -10.46
C ASN A 72 -11.13 -9.60 -9.85
N PRO A 73 -12.04 -9.00 -10.66
CA PRO A 73 -13.28 -8.41 -10.15
C PRO A 73 -14.27 -9.46 -9.61
N LEU A 74 -14.23 -10.71 -10.09
CA LEU A 74 -15.19 -11.76 -9.70
C LEU A 74 -15.14 -12.11 -8.21
N GLY A 75 -14.00 -11.86 -7.56
CA GLY A 75 -13.83 -12.13 -6.13
C GLY A 75 -14.65 -11.21 -5.23
N VAL A 76 -15.07 -10.05 -5.74
CA VAL A 76 -15.80 -9.04 -4.97
C VAL A 76 -17.26 -9.42 -4.73
N PRO A 77 -18.09 -9.62 -5.77
CA PRO A 77 -19.49 -9.97 -5.57
C PRO A 77 -19.65 -11.34 -4.90
N SER A 78 -18.77 -12.30 -5.22
CA SER A 78 -18.85 -13.65 -4.63
C SER A 78 -18.63 -13.68 -3.12
N ARG A 79 -17.83 -12.75 -2.57
CA ARG A 79 -17.52 -12.70 -1.13
C ARG A 79 -18.18 -11.52 -0.41
N MET A 80 -18.93 -10.69 -1.14
CA MET A 80 -19.56 -9.47 -0.65
C MET A 80 -18.59 -8.51 0.06
N ASN A 81 -17.32 -8.46 -0.35
CA ASN A 81 -16.32 -7.56 0.25
C ASN A 81 -16.33 -6.17 -0.40
N ILE A 82 -17.53 -5.58 -0.54
CA ILE A 82 -17.75 -4.30 -1.25
C ILE A 82 -16.92 -3.13 -0.69
N GLY A 83 -16.56 -3.19 0.59
CA GLY A 83 -15.67 -2.23 1.24
C GLY A 83 -14.33 -2.06 0.52
N GLN A 84 -13.84 -3.09 -0.19
CA GLN A 84 -12.63 -2.99 -1.02
C GLN A 84 -12.77 -1.97 -2.14
N VAL A 85 -13.94 -1.91 -2.77
CA VAL A 85 -14.22 -0.96 -3.85
C VAL A 85 -14.40 0.45 -3.28
N LEU A 86 -15.12 0.57 -2.16
CA LEU A 86 -15.31 1.86 -1.47
C LEU A 86 -13.99 2.44 -0.95
N GLU A 87 -13.09 1.60 -0.41
CA GLU A 87 -11.74 2.00 0.00
C GLU A 87 -10.91 2.47 -1.21
N ALA A 88 -10.98 1.77 -2.34
CA ALA A 88 -10.30 2.18 -3.57
C ALA A 88 -10.81 3.55 -4.08
N HIS A 89 -12.13 3.77 -4.08
CA HIS A 89 -12.74 5.05 -4.46
C HIS A 89 -12.34 6.21 -3.55
N LEU A 90 -12.48 6.03 -2.23
CA LEU A 90 -12.09 7.06 -1.26
C LEU A 90 -10.59 7.32 -1.28
N GLY A 91 -9.79 6.25 -1.44
CA GLY A 91 -8.34 6.33 -1.58
C GLY A 91 -7.91 7.10 -2.83
N TRP A 92 -8.61 6.90 -3.95
CA TRP A 92 -8.38 7.67 -5.18
C TRP A 92 -8.68 9.15 -4.97
N ALA A 93 -9.85 9.50 -4.44
CA ALA A 93 -10.20 10.89 -4.14
C ALA A 93 -9.19 11.54 -3.17
N ALA A 94 -8.77 10.82 -2.14
CA ALA A 94 -7.75 11.25 -1.17
C ALA A 94 -6.39 11.50 -1.82
N HIS A 95 -5.97 10.64 -2.74
CA HIS A 95 -4.73 10.79 -3.49
C HIS A 95 -4.75 12.04 -4.38
N VAL A 96 -5.82 12.24 -5.16
CA VAL A 96 -5.97 13.38 -6.07
C VAL A 96 -6.05 14.70 -5.30
N LEU A 97 -6.86 14.76 -4.25
CA LEU A 97 -7.08 15.99 -3.49
C LEU A 97 -6.00 16.25 -2.41
N GLY A 98 -5.08 15.30 -2.21
CA GLY A 98 -3.96 15.44 -1.28
C GLY A 98 -4.37 15.46 0.20
N PHE A 99 -5.39 14.68 0.59
CA PHE A 99 -5.80 14.55 2.00
C PHE A 99 -5.65 13.12 2.51
N ARG A 100 -5.69 12.96 3.83
CA ARG A 100 -5.70 11.65 4.49
C ARG A 100 -7.10 11.35 5.01
N ALA A 101 -7.76 10.35 4.44
CA ALA A 101 -9.04 9.88 4.93
C ALA A 101 -8.87 9.12 6.27
N ILE A 102 -9.68 9.47 7.27
CA ILE A 102 -9.80 8.74 8.54
C ILE A 102 -11.24 8.27 8.64
N ASN A 103 -11.44 6.95 8.57
CA ASN A 103 -12.76 6.35 8.56
C ASN A 103 -12.97 5.47 9.81
N PRO A 104 -13.88 5.81 10.73
CA PRO A 104 -14.26 4.95 11.85
C PRO A 104 -14.87 3.62 11.36
N VAL A 105 -14.82 2.60 12.21
CA VAL A 105 -15.23 1.23 11.84
C VAL A 105 -16.75 1.11 11.64
N PHE A 106 -17.55 1.83 12.43
CA PHE A 106 -19.01 1.69 12.46
C PHE A 106 -19.78 2.94 12.03
N ASP A 107 -19.16 4.12 12.09
CA ASP A 107 -19.77 5.40 11.74
C ASP A 107 -18.86 6.11 10.74
N GLY A 108 -18.80 5.52 9.54
CA GLY A 108 -17.87 5.90 8.50
C GLY A 108 -18.48 6.82 7.44
N ALA A 109 -17.68 7.14 6.42
CA ALA A 109 -18.15 7.86 5.25
C ALA A 109 -19.24 7.08 4.53
N ASP A 110 -20.40 7.72 4.36
CA ASP A 110 -21.49 7.21 3.54
C ASP A 110 -21.11 7.19 2.05
N ALA A 111 -21.83 6.40 1.26
CA ALA A 111 -21.63 6.33 -0.19
C ALA A 111 -21.71 7.71 -0.85
N VAL A 112 -22.67 8.54 -0.42
CA VAL A 112 -22.85 9.91 -0.93
C VAL A 112 -21.63 10.79 -0.64
N ALA A 113 -20.99 10.63 0.51
CA ALA A 113 -19.79 11.39 0.86
C ALA A 113 -18.59 10.97 -0.01
N ILE A 114 -18.48 9.68 -0.33
CA ILE A 114 -17.45 9.16 -1.25
C ILE A 114 -17.71 9.66 -2.68
N GLU A 115 -18.97 9.64 -3.12
CA GLU A 115 -19.38 10.17 -4.43
C GLU A 115 -19.10 11.68 -4.55
N ASP A 116 -19.41 12.46 -3.51
CA ASP A 116 -19.06 13.88 -3.44
C ASP A 116 -17.54 14.07 -3.56
N ALA A 117 -16.74 13.33 -2.79
CA ALA A 117 -15.29 13.41 -2.86
C ALA A 117 -14.73 13.06 -4.25
N LEU A 118 -15.29 12.04 -4.92
CA LEU A 118 -14.93 11.69 -6.30
C LEU A 118 -15.32 12.80 -7.28
N ALA A 119 -16.50 13.40 -7.14
CA ALA A 119 -16.95 14.51 -7.98
C ALA A 119 -16.02 15.73 -7.82
N ARG A 120 -15.64 16.07 -6.58
CA ARG A 120 -14.66 17.12 -6.30
C ARG A 120 -13.29 16.84 -6.92
N ALA A 121 -12.82 15.59 -6.82
CA ALA A 121 -11.57 15.17 -7.44
C ALA A 121 -11.61 15.31 -8.97
N TRP A 122 -12.73 14.92 -9.59
CA TRP A 122 -12.94 15.06 -11.03
C TRP A 122 -12.98 16.53 -11.47
N ILE A 123 -13.73 17.38 -10.76
CA ILE A 123 -13.77 18.83 -11.04
C ILE A 123 -12.37 19.46 -10.92
N ALA A 124 -11.63 19.11 -9.87
CA ALA A 124 -10.27 19.63 -9.67
C ALA A 124 -9.31 19.18 -10.78
N TRP A 125 -9.49 17.97 -11.31
CA TRP A 125 -8.72 17.46 -12.43
C TRP A 125 -9.06 18.20 -13.74
N GLU A 126 -10.34 18.34 -14.08
CA GLU A 126 -10.81 19.07 -15.27
C GLU A 126 -10.41 20.56 -15.23
N ALA A 127 -10.42 21.17 -14.05
CA ALA A 127 -9.97 22.55 -13.85
C ALA A 127 -8.43 22.72 -13.99
N GLY A 128 -7.68 21.64 -14.19
CA GLY A 128 -6.21 21.64 -14.20
C GLY A 128 -5.60 22.08 -12.88
N ALA A 129 -6.33 21.95 -11.77
CA ALA A 129 -5.87 22.29 -10.43
C ALA A 129 -5.02 21.17 -9.80
N VAL A 130 -5.14 19.94 -10.35
CA VAL A 130 -4.39 18.75 -9.94
C VAL A 130 -3.84 18.05 -11.19
N SER A 131 -2.57 17.67 -11.13
CA SER A 131 -1.92 16.78 -12.10
C SER A 131 -1.61 15.43 -11.44
N LEU A 132 -1.95 14.33 -12.10
CA LEU A 132 -1.72 12.96 -11.61
C LEU A 132 -0.25 12.48 -11.77
N ASN A 133 0.63 13.29 -12.35
CA ASN A 133 2.02 12.93 -12.60
C ASN A 133 2.76 12.60 -11.30
N SER A 134 3.29 11.37 -11.24
CA SER A 134 3.89 10.71 -10.07
C SER A 134 5.18 11.36 -9.53
N GLU A 135 5.78 12.31 -10.24
CA GLU A 135 7.06 12.91 -9.83
C GLU A 135 6.94 14.03 -8.79
N SER A 136 5.72 14.54 -8.53
CA SER A 136 5.51 15.57 -7.52
C SER A 136 4.29 15.28 -6.68
N SER A 137 4.51 14.74 -5.48
CA SER A 137 3.55 14.68 -4.38
C SER A 137 3.12 16.07 -3.85
N ILE A 138 3.31 17.16 -4.64
CA ILE A 138 3.08 18.56 -4.25
C ILE A 138 2.58 19.42 -5.43
N ALA A 139 1.66 18.94 -6.27
CA ALA A 139 1.03 19.79 -7.30
C ALA A 139 -0.50 19.95 -7.14
N ALA A 140 -1.08 19.56 -6.01
CA ALA A 140 -2.41 20.02 -5.65
C ALA A 140 -2.30 21.47 -5.18
N ASN A 141 -2.60 22.44 -6.07
CA ASN A 141 -2.66 23.84 -5.68
C ASN A 141 -3.88 24.05 -4.78
N GLN A 142 -3.68 23.93 -3.47
CA GLN A 142 -4.75 24.00 -2.47
C GLN A 142 -5.52 25.33 -2.51
N GLU A 143 -4.90 26.42 -2.98
CA GLU A 143 -5.59 27.71 -3.16
C GLU A 143 -6.60 27.65 -4.30
N LYS A 144 -6.23 27.06 -5.45
CA LYS A 144 -7.17 26.84 -6.56
C LYS A 144 -8.29 25.89 -6.16
N ILE A 145 -7.97 24.80 -5.46
CA ILE A 145 -8.98 23.82 -5.02
C ILE A 145 -10.03 24.48 -4.11
N LYS A 146 -9.62 25.37 -3.20
CA LYS A 146 -10.55 26.11 -2.32
C LYS A 146 -11.37 27.20 -3.02
N ILE A 147 -10.97 27.66 -4.21
CA ILE A 147 -11.74 28.65 -4.97
C ILE A 147 -12.89 27.99 -5.73
N TRP A 148 -12.76 26.71 -6.08
CA TRP A 148 -13.74 25.95 -6.86
C TRP A 148 -14.63 25.01 -6.02
N LEU A 149 -14.27 24.75 -4.75
CA LEU A 149 -15.01 23.94 -3.78
C LEU A 149 -15.65 24.79 -2.68
#